data_AF-A0A516GRL8-F1
#
_entry.id   AF-A0A516GRL8-F1
#
_cell.length_a   1.000
_cell.length_b   1.000
_cell.length_c   1.000
_cell.angle_alpha   90.00
_cell.angle_beta   90.00
_cell.angle_gamma   90.00
#
_symmetry.space_group_name_H-M   'P 1'
#
loop_
_entity.id
_entity.type
_entity.pdbx_description
1 polymer ?
#
loop_
_entity_poly.entity_id
_entity_poly.type
_entity_poly.pdbx_seq_one_letter_code
_entity_poly.pdbx_strand_id
1 'polypeptide(L)' 'MGYRLFLNSNDVALLMGVCDKTAKQYIRDILNEYKIVKRKRISIREYSDYFKVPYDDVLRAVHSKVKI' A
#
# COMPACT_ATOMS: atom_id res chain seq x y z
N MET A 1 -12.97 -6.70 -14.14
CA MET A 1 -12.63 -6.67 -12.70
C MET A 1 -11.19 -6.20 -12.56
N GLY A 2 -10.96 -4.95 -12.14
CA GLY A 2 -9.61 -4.44 -11.97
C GLY A 2 -9.00 -4.94 -10.67
N TYR A 3 -7.91 -5.70 -10.74
CA TYR A 3 -7.16 -6.15 -9.57
C TYR A 3 -6.69 -4.93 -8.76
N ARG A 4 -7.11 -4.84 -7.50
CA ARG A 4 -6.69 -3.78 -6.58
C ARG A 4 -5.35 -4.22 -5.97
N LEU A 5 -4.25 -3.69 -6.49
CA LEU A 5 -2.91 -4.00 -5.99
C LEU A 5 -2.36 -2.83 -5.17
N PHE A 6 -2.20 -3.04 -3.87
CA PHE A 6 -1.47 -2.15 -2.97
C PHE A 6 -0.15 -2.84 -2.59
N LEU A 7 0.98 -2.17 -2.88
CA LEU A 7 2.33 -2.65 -2.58
C LEU A 7 3.06 -1.60 -1.75
N ASN A 8 3.45 -1.98 -0.54
CA ASN A 8 4.29 -1.18 0.33
C ASN A 8 5.78 -1.44 0.01
N SER A 9 6.58 -0.37 -0.14
CA SER A 9 7.99 -0.52 -0.50
C SER A 9 8.82 -1.17 0.60
N ASN A 10 8.47 -0.98 1.87
CA ASN A 10 9.16 -1.63 2.99
C ASN A 10 8.99 -3.15 2.95
N ASP A 11 7.78 -3.62 2.65
CA ASP A 11 7.48 -5.05 2.61
C ASP A 11 8.14 -5.70 1.39
N VAL A 12 8.14 -5.02 0.24
CA VAL A 12 8.88 -5.48 -0.94
C VAL A 12 10.39 -5.50 -0.68
N ALA A 13 10.93 -4.50 0.00
CA ALA A 13 12.33 -4.45 0.39
C ALA A 13 12.71 -5.62 1.29
N LEU A 14 11.89 -5.90 2.31
CA LEU A 14 12.09 -7.00 3.25
C LEU A 14 11.99 -8.37 2.56
N LEU A 15 10.95 -8.58 1.75
CA LEU A 15 10.72 -9.85 1.05
C LEU A 15 11.81 -10.18 0.03
N MET A 16 12.29 -9.15 -0.69
CA MET A 16 13.31 -9.33 -1.73
C MET A 16 14.74 -9.20 -1.20
N GLY A 17 14.93 -8.81 0.07
CA GLY A 17 16.25 -8.56 0.66
C GLY A 17 17.00 -7.40 0.01
N VAL A 18 16.29 -6.36 -0.44
CA VAL A 18 16.87 -5.22 -1.17
C VAL A 18 16.66 -3.91 -0.43
N CYS A 19 17.40 -2.87 -0.80
CA CYS A 19 17.16 -1.53 -0.26
C CYS A 19 15.85 -0.92 -0.79
N ASP A 20 15.28 0.03 -0.06
CA ASP A 20 14.01 0.69 -0.41
C ASP A 20 14.03 1.34 -1.81
N LYS A 21 15.19 1.85 -2.25
CA LYS A 21 15.36 2.40 -3.61
C LYS A 21 15.09 1.34 -4.68
N THR A 22 15.64 0.13 -4.51
CA THR A 22 15.46 -1.00 -5.43
C THR A 22 14.04 -1.54 -5.34
N ALA A 23 13.47 -1.65 -4.14
CA ALA A 23 12.07 -2.05 -3.96
C ALA A 23 11.09 -1.12 -4.69
N LYS A 24 11.31 0.19 -4.62
CA LYS A 24 10.53 1.20 -5.37
C LYS A 24 10.70 1.09 -6.89
N GLN A 25 11.82 0.56 -7.36
CA GLN A 25 12.01 0.26 -8.78
C GLN A 25 11.19 -0.96 -9.17
N TYR A 26 11.28 -2.06 -8.42
CA TYR A 26 10.49 -3.27 -8.67
C TYR A 26 8.99 -2.99 -8.66
N ILE A 27 8.49 -2.20 -7.72
CA ILE A 27 7.07 -1.79 -7.72
C ILE A 27 6.72 -1.05 -9.02
N ARG A 28 7.58 -0.16 -9.52
CA ARG A 28 7.33 0.55 -10.79
C ARG A 28 7.33 -0.41 -11.98
N ASP A 29 8.24 -1.37 -12.00
CA ASP A 29 8.34 -2.34 -13.09
C ASP A 29 7.10 -3.24 -13.14
N ILE A 30 6.65 -3.75 -11.98
CA ILE A 30 5.40 -4.51 -11.83
C ILE A 30 4.19 -3.68 -12.31
N LEU A 31 4.07 -2.43 -11.85
CA LEU A 31 2.95 -1.57 -12.25
C LEU A 31 2.91 -1.35 -13.77
N ASN A 32 4.07 -1.18 -14.40
CA ASN A 32 4.19 -0.99 -15.85
C ASN A 32 3.86 -2.28 -16.62
N GLU A 33 4.42 -3.41 -16.20
CA GLU A 33 4.22 -4.72 -16.83
C GLU A 33 2.75 -5.12 -16.84
N TYR A 34 2.05 -4.96 -15.71
CA TYR A 34 0.64 -5.31 -15.58
C TYR A 34 -0.31 -4.15 -15.94
N LYS A 35 0.19 -3.02 -16.43
CA LYS A 35 -0.58 -1.81 -16.76
C LYS A 35 -1.50 -1.34 -15.61
N ILE A 36 -1.02 -1.47 -14.38
CA ILE A 36 -1.75 -1.10 -13.17
C ILE A 36 -1.64 0.39 -12.96
N VAL A 37 -2.77 1.08 -12.89
CA VAL A 37 -2.82 2.52 -12.65
C VAL A 37 -2.35 2.81 -11.22
N LYS A 38 -1.27 3.59 -11.09
CA LYS A 38 -0.79 4.04 -9.78
C LYS A 38 -1.84 4.92 -9.12
N ARG A 39 -2.39 4.46 -7.99
CA ARG A 39 -3.32 5.25 -7.19
C ARG A 39 -2.56 6.23 -6.30
N LYS A 40 -3.02 7.48 -6.27
CA LYS A 40 -2.52 8.51 -5.33
C LYS A 40 -3.06 8.34 -3.92
N ARG A 41 -4.17 7.62 -3.75
CA ARG A 41 -4.86 7.44 -2.46
C ARG A 41 -5.15 5.96 -2.24
N ILE A 42 -4.97 5.52 -1.00
CA ILE A 42 -5.31 4.17 -0.52
C ILE A 42 -6.51 4.36 0.40
N SER A 43 -7.57 3.57 0.21
CA SER A 43 -8.71 3.60 1.13
C SER A 43 -8.34 2.97 2.48
N ILE A 44 -9.02 3.39 3.55
CA ILE A 44 -8.83 2.81 4.89
C ILE A 44 -9.03 1.30 4.88
N ARG A 45 -9.98 0.81 4.07
CA ARG A 45 -10.24 -0.63 3.89
C ARG A 45 -9.07 -1.34 3.23
N GLU A 46 -8.50 -0.82 2.15
CA GLU A 46 -7.32 -1.40 1.51
C GLU A 46 -6.11 -1.45 2.45
N TYR A 47 -5.92 -0.42 3.27
CA TYR A 47 -4.87 -0.41 4.31
C TYR A 47 -5.12 -1.48 5.37
N SER A 48 -6.35 -1.54 5.90
CA SER A 48 -6.77 -2.51 6.92
C SER A 48 -6.61 -3.96 6.43
N ASP A 49 -7.05 -4.24 5.20
CA ASP A 49 -6.95 -5.56 4.57
C ASP A 49 -5.49 -6.01 4.37
N TYR A 50 -4.60 -5.07 4.04
CA TYR A 50 -3.18 -5.32 3.80
C TYR A 50 -2.42 -5.60 5.10
N PHE A 51 -2.56 -4.72 6.10
CA PHE A 51 -1.87 -4.85 7.38
C PHE A 51 -2.54 -5.83 8.36
N LYS A 52 -3.68 -6.42 7.98
CA LYS A 52 -4.49 -7.32 8.83
C LYS A 52 -4.88 -6.67 10.16
N VAL A 53 -5.18 -5.38 10.12
CA VAL A 53 -5.62 -4.60 11.28
C VAL A 53 -7.12 -4.32 11.20
N PRO A 54 -7.86 -4.25 12.32
CA PRO A 54 -9.29 -3.96 12.30
C PRO A 54 -9.61 -2.60 11.67
N TYR A 55 -10.64 -2.55 10.82
CA TYR A 55 -11.05 -1.32 10.13
C TYR A 55 -11.39 -0.19 11.10
N ASP A 56 -12.14 -0.51 12.16
CA ASP A 56 -12.62 0.49 13.13
C ASP A 56 -11.47 1.13 13.91
N ASP A 57 -10.40 0.38 14.18
CA ASP A 57 -9.22 0.88 14.86
C ASP A 57 -8.45 1.87 13.99
N VAL A 58 -8.26 1.53 12.71
CA VAL A 58 -7.63 2.44 11.73
C VAL A 58 -8.48 3.68 11.54
N LEU A 59 -9.80 3.52 11.41
CA LEU A 59 -10.72 4.65 11.28
C LEU A 59 -10.63 5.58 12.50
N ARG A 60 -10.69 5.04 13.72
CA ARG A 60 -10.55 5.80 14.95
C ARG A 60 -9.21 6.53 15.05
N ALA A 61 -8.11 5.87 14.67
CA ALA A 61 -6.77 6.46 14.66
C ALA A 61 -6.61 7.58 13.62
N VAL A 62 -7.28 7.48 12.47
CA VAL A 62 -7.30 8.55 11.47
C VAL A 62 -8.12 9.73 11.98
N HIS A 63 -9.32 9.49 12.52
CA HIS A 63 -10.17 10.53 13.09
C HIS A 63 -9.52 11.28 14.27
N SER A 64 -8.73 10.61 15.11
CA SER A 64 -8.04 11.28 16.22
C SER A 64 -6.91 12.22 15.76
N LYS A 65 -6.34 11.97 14.57
CA LYS A 65 -5.29 12.82 13.97
C LYS A 65 -5.85 13.93 13.10
N VAL A 66 -7.00 13.71 12.47
CA VAL A 66 -7.70 14.72 11.68
C VAL A 66 -8.67 15.43 12.61
N LYS A 67 -8.21 16.51 13.27
CA LYS A 67 -9.12 17.48 13.89
C LYS A 67 -9.94 18.11 12.76
N ILE A 68 -11.21 17.72 12.66
CA ILE A 68 -12.21 18.43 11.86
C ILE A 68 -12.72 19.59 12.70
#